data_AF-A0A0M2KAX2-F1
#
_entry.id   AF-A0A0M2KAX2-F1
#
_cell.length_a   1.000
_cell.length_b   1.000
_cell.length_c   1.000
_cell.angle_alpha   90.00
_cell.angle_beta   90.00
_cell.angle_gamma   90.00
#
_symmetry.space_group_name_H-M   'P 1'
#
loop_
_entity.id
_entity.type
_entity.pdbx_description
1 polymer ?
#
loop_
_entity_poly.entity_id
_entity_poly.type
_entity_poly.pdbx_seq_one_letter_code
_entity_poly.pdbx_strand_id
1 'polypeptide(L)'
;MIELILARTGLFFGLFGSALIFLSFFLYLPNKKNYEKLVSLFKKKYIFPAPNSFNHMIGFFGVFQVSRFFIQLSKKKKIFLLERNDPAYDFFKENDLKIQSWMRYLSLMWMAAGFLYLISLLLSVILYFTRLWY
;
A
#
# COMPACT_ATOMS: atom_id res chain seq x y z
N MET A 1 -12.15 30.99 -15.60
CA MET A 1 -12.75 30.40 -14.37
C MET A 1 -12.54 28.89 -14.27
N ILE A 2 -12.81 28.11 -15.33
CA ILE A 2 -12.73 26.64 -15.30
C ILE A 2 -11.33 26.13 -14.96
N GLU A 3 -10.27 26.69 -15.55
CA GLU A 3 -8.89 26.29 -15.24
C GLU A 3 -8.51 26.43 -13.76
N LEU A 4 -8.97 27.52 -13.12
CA LEU A 4 -8.70 27.78 -11.72
C LEU A 4 -9.39 26.73 -10.82
N ILE A 5 -10.59 26.31 -11.20
CA ILE A 5 -11.33 25.24 -10.49
C ILE A 5 -10.59 23.91 -10.65
N LEU A 6 -10.22 23.54 -11.89
CA LEU A 6 -9.47 22.30 -12.17
C LEU A 6 -8.16 22.25 -11.38
N ALA A 7 -7.39 23.34 -11.37
CA ALA A 7 -6.13 23.43 -10.64
C ALA A 7 -6.32 23.27 -9.12
N ARG A 8 -7.29 23.99 -8.53
CA ARG A 8 -7.57 23.93 -7.08
C ARG A 8 -8.07 22.56 -6.65
N THR A 9 -8.98 21.96 -7.42
CA THR A 9 -9.53 20.63 -7.14
C THR A 9 -8.46 19.55 -7.27
N GLY A 10 -7.64 19.60 -8.32
CA GLY A 10 -6.51 18.68 -8.51
C GLY A 10 -5.51 18.78 -7.36
N LEU A 11 -5.15 19.99 -6.94
CA LEU A 11 -4.26 20.23 -5.80
C LEU A 11 -4.87 19.70 -4.49
N PHE A 12 -6.15 19.95 -4.24
CA PHE A 12 -6.85 19.46 -3.05
C PHE A 12 -6.77 17.94 -2.95
N PHE A 13 -7.09 17.20 -4.02
CA PHE A 13 -7.00 15.74 -4.03
C PHE A 13 -5.56 15.25 -3.82
N GLY A 14 -4.58 15.88 -4.46
CA GLY A 14 -3.17 15.55 -4.27
C GLY A 14 -2.70 15.75 -2.81
N LEU A 15 -3.03 16.89 -2.20
CA LEU A 15 -2.71 17.19 -0.80
C LEU A 15 -3.43 16.24 0.16
N PHE A 16 -4.70 15.94 -0.10
CA PHE A 16 -5.45 15.00 0.73
C PHE A 16 -4.86 13.58 0.65
N GLY A 17 -4.44 13.14 -0.54
CA GLY A 17 -3.69 11.89 -0.72
C GLY A 17 -2.40 11.87 0.09
N SER A 18 -1.62 12.96 0.04
CA SER A 18 -0.39 13.11 0.82
C SER A 18 -0.65 13.09 2.33
N ALA A 19 -1.72 13.72 2.79
CA ALA A 19 -2.12 13.69 4.19
C ALA A 19 -2.45 12.28 4.67
N LEU A 20 -3.12 11.46 3.84
CA LEU A 20 -3.37 10.04 4.16
C LEU A 20 -2.07 9.24 4.29
N ILE A 21 -1.10 9.42 3.38
CA ILE A 21 0.20 8.76 3.48
C ILE A 21 0.92 9.19 4.76
N PHE A 22 0.92 10.49 5.06
CA PHE A 22 1.52 11.04 6.28
C PHE A 22 0.87 10.47 7.56
N LEU A 23 -0.46 10.42 7.62
CA LEU A 23 -1.18 9.83 8.76
C LEU A 23 -0.89 8.32 8.88
N SER A 24 -0.73 7.61 7.76
CA SER A 24 -0.40 6.18 7.80
C SER A 24 1.01 5.90 8.37
N PHE A 25 1.91 6.89 8.37
CA PHE A 25 3.21 6.80 9.04
C PHE A 25 3.05 6.73 10.57
N PHE A 26 2.18 7.57 11.14
CA PHE A 26 1.88 7.52 12.57
C PHE A 26 1.15 6.23 12.97
N LEU A 27 0.38 5.64 12.08
CA LEU A 27 -0.20 4.31 12.29
C LEU A 27 0.88 3.21 12.31
N TYR A 28 1.94 3.36 11.49
CA TYR A 28 3.04 2.39 11.41
C TYR A 28 3.98 2.45 12.62
N LEU A 29 4.34 3.65 13.10
CA LEU A 29 5.31 3.85 14.18
C LEU A 29 5.12 2.93 15.41
N PRO A 30 3.94 2.89 16.07
CA PRO A 30 3.75 2.03 17.24
C PRO A 30 3.74 0.53 16.87
N ASN A 31 3.44 0.19 15.61
CA ASN A 31 3.34 -1.19 15.14
C ASN A 31 4.63 -1.71 14.50
N LYS A 32 5.67 -0.87 14.35
CA LYS A 32 6.94 -1.20 13.67
C LYS A 32 7.58 -2.49 14.21
N LYS A 33 7.69 -2.64 15.53
CA LYS A 33 8.28 -3.83 16.16
C LYS A 33 7.49 -5.11 15.84
N ASN A 34 6.16 -5.03 15.87
CA ASN A 34 5.28 -6.16 15.55
C ASN A 34 5.38 -6.55 14.07
N TYR A 35 5.46 -5.55 13.19
CA TYR A 35 5.70 -5.75 11.76
C TYR A 35 7.04 -6.45 11.50
N GLU A 36 8.14 -5.97 12.09
CA GLU A 36 9.47 -6.57 11.93
C GLU A 36 9.51 -8.00 12.47
N LYS A 37 8.82 -8.28 13.59
CA LYS A 37 8.66 -9.65 14.12
C LYS A 37 7.89 -10.54 13.14
N LEU A 38 6.80 -10.06 12.53
CA LEU A 38 6.04 -10.83 11.54
C LEU A 38 6.88 -11.15 10.30
N VAL A 39 7.60 -10.15 9.78
CA VAL A 39 8.50 -10.29 8.62
C VAL A 39 9.63 -11.27 8.93
N SER A 40 10.25 -11.17 10.10
CA SER A 40 11.34 -12.08 10.48
C SER A 40 10.84 -13.51 10.67
N LEU A 41 9.66 -13.73 11.26
CA LEU A 41 9.02 -15.04 11.35
C LEU A 41 8.76 -15.65 9.98
N PHE A 42 8.26 -14.87 9.02
CA PHE A 42 8.05 -15.35 7.66
C PHE A 42 9.38 -15.78 7.00
N LYS A 43 10.41 -14.94 7.11
CA LYS A 43 11.74 -15.19 6.52
C LYS A 43 12.49 -16.39 7.11
N LYS A 44 12.09 -16.90 8.29
CA LYS A 44 12.72 -18.09 8.88
C LYS A 44 12.48 -19.35 8.05
N LYS A 45 11.34 -19.44 7.36
CA LYS A 45 10.92 -20.65 6.65
C LYS A 45 10.59 -20.40 5.17
N TYR A 46 10.22 -19.17 4.82
CA TYR A 46 9.72 -18.82 3.50
C TYR A 46 10.52 -17.69 2.86
N ILE A 47 10.54 -17.68 1.53
CA ILE A 47 11.15 -16.61 0.73
C ILE A 47 10.04 -15.68 0.24
N PHE A 48 10.25 -14.37 0.33
CA PHE A 48 9.30 -13.44 -0.26
C PHE A 48 9.33 -13.57 -1.79
N PRO A 49 8.18 -13.75 -2.46
CA PRO A 49 8.14 -13.66 -3.91
C PRO A 49 8.52 -12.25 -4.35
N ALA A 50 9.23 -12.10 -5.47
CA ALA A 50 9.42 -10.78 -6.07
C ALA A 50 8.05 -10.17 -6.42
N PRO A 51 7.83 -8.84 -6.28
CA PRO A 51 8.74 -7.81 -5.80
C PRO A 51 8.74 -7.61 -4.26
N ASN A 52 8.06 -8.45 -3.48
CA ASN A 52 7.96 -8.27 -2.01
C ASN A 52 9.33 -8.43 -1.31
N SER A 53 10.23 -9.21 -1.92
CA SER A 53 11.64 -9.28 -1.53
C SER A 53 12.35 -7.93 -1.63
N PHE A 54 11.99 -7.06 -2.56
CA PHE A 54 12.50 -5.69 -2.61
C PHE A 54 11.76 -4.78 -1.62
N ASN A 55 10.43 -4.88 -1.58
CA ASN A 55 9.61 -3.99 -0.76
C ASN A 55 9.93 -4.05 0.73
N HIS A 56 10.26 -5.21 1.31
CA HIS A 56 10.61 -5.26 2.75
C HIS A 56 11.89 -4.49 3.13
N MET A 57 12.71 -4.10 2.14
CA MET A 57 13.99 -3.40 2.36
C MET A 57 13.87 -1.86 2.33
N ILE A 58 12.74 -1.31 1.88
CA ILE A 58 12.56 0.13 1.61
C ILE A 58 11.89 0.87 2.80
N GLY A 59 11.95 0.28 4.00
CA GLY A 59 11.35 0.87 5.20
C GLY A 59 9.84 1.10 5.09
N PHE A 60 9.35 2.25 5.54
CA PHE A 60 7.91 2.57 5.62
C PHE A 60 7.17 2.43 4.29
N PHE A 61 7.75 2.87 3.18
CA PHE A 61 7.12 2.76 1.85
C PHE A 61 6.88 1.31 1.42
N GLY A 62 7.72 0.40 1.91
CA GLY A 62 7.59 -1.05 1.72
C GLY A 62 6.47 -1.69 2.52
N VAL A 63 6.10 -1.10 3.66
CA VAL A 63 5.13 -1.67 4.61
C VAL A 63 3.76 -1.86 3.97
N PHE A 64 3.35 -0.96 3.07
CA PHE A 64 2.11 -1.10 2.33
C PHE A 64 2.07 -2.40 1.52
N GLN A 65 3.09 -2.64 0.69
CA GLN A 65 3.15 -3.81 -0.19
C GLN A 65 3.24 -5.11 0.60
N VAL A 66 4.09 -5.13 1.63
CA VAL A 66 4.24 -6.30 2.52
C VAL A 66 2.98 -6.55 3.34
N SER A 67 2.29 -5.50 3.80
CA SER A 67 0.99 -5.63 4.48
C SER A 67 -0.05 -6.24 3.56
N ARG A 68 -0.10 -5.78 2.32
CA ARG A 68 -0.97 -6.33 1.28
C ARG A 68 -0.66 -7.77 0.92
N PHE A 69 0.61 -8.16 0.93
CA PHE A 69 1.04 -9.54 0.80
C PHE A 69 0.48 -10.40 1.95
N PHE A 70 0.73 -10.01 3.20
CA PHE A 70 0.25 -10.77 4.35
C PHE A 70 -1.28 -10.82 4.46
N ILE A 71 -2.01 -9.75 4.08
CA ILE A 71 -3.48 -9.76 4.02
C ILE A 71 -3.99 -10.77 2.98
N GLN A 72 -3.32 -10.90 1.84
CA GLN A 72 -3.70 -11.88 0.81
C GLN A 72 -3.33 -13.30 1.25
N LEU A 73 -2.15 -13.47 1.84
CA LEU A 73 -1.66 -14.74 2.36
C LEU A 73 -2.59 -15.27 3.46
N SER A 74 -3.01 -14.41 4.41
CA SER A 74 -3.94 -14.79 5.48
C SER A 74 -5.33 -15.19 4.97
N LYS A 75 -5.67 -14.83 3.73
CA LYS A 75 -6.94 -15.15 3.07
C LYS A 75 -6.79 -16.25 2.02
N LYS A 76 -5.62 -16.87 1.90
CA LYS A 76 -5.28 -17.83 0.84
C LYS A 76 -5.65 -17.36 -0.57
N LYS A 77 -5.54 -16.05 -0.82
CA LYS A 77 -5.81 -15.46 -2.14
C LYS A 77 -4.59 -15.64 -3.04
N LYS A 78 -4.79 -15.83 -4.35
CA LYS A 78 -3.70 -15.89 -5.33
C LYS A 78 -2.83 -14.63 -5.23
N ILE A 79 -1.52 -14.83 -5.01
CA ILE A 79 -0.51 -13.77 -4.97
C ILE A 79 0.29 -13.86 -6.27
N PHE A 80 0.62 -12.73 -6.86
CA PHE A 80 1.46 -12.68 -8.05
C PHE A 80 2.84 -13.27 -7.72
N LEU A 81 3.36 -14.15 -8.60
CA LEU A 81 4.65 -14.84 -8.43
C LEU A 81 4.75 -15.77 -7.21
N LEU A 82 3.61 -16.22 -6.66
CA LEU A 82 3.54 -17.31 -5.70
C LEU A 82 2.66 -18.43 -6.26
N GLU A 83 3.16 -19.66 -6.26
CA GLU A 83 2.39 -20.81 -6.73
C GLU A 83 1.23 -21.12 -5.79
N ARG A 84 0.08 -21.58 -6.31
CA ARG A 84 -1.10 -21.85 -5.47
C ARG A 84 -0.89 -22.95 -4.42
N ASN A 85 0.04 -23.87 -4.69
CA ASN A 85 0.37 -24.98 -3.81
C ASN A 85 1.59 -24.67 -2.93
N ASP A 86 2.06 -23.43 -2.93
CA ASP A 86 3.21 -23.02 -2.12
C ASP A 86 2.89 -23.14 -0.62
N PRO A 87 3.75 -23.79 0.17
CA PRO A 87 3.52 -23.99 1.61
C PRO A 87 3.43 -22.68 2.39
N ALA A 88 3.92 -21.55 1.86
CA ALA A 88 3.78 -20.24 2.48
C ALA A 88 2.32 -19.85 2.76
N TYR A 89 1.35 -20.40 2.02
CA TYR A 89 -0.08 -20.18 2.26
C TYR A 89 -0.57 -20.69 3.62
N ASP A 90 0.15 -21.62 4.24
CA ASP A 90 -0.17 -22.14 5.57
C ASP A 90 0.55 -21.38 6.68
N PHE A 91 1.41 -20.39 6.38
CA PHE A 91 2.16 -19.59 7.35
C PHE A 91 1.33 -19.09 8.54
N PHE A 92 0.16 -18.49 8.28
CA PHE A 92 -0.72 -17.97 9.34
C PHE A 92 -1.32 -19.09 10.20
N LYS A 93 -1.63 -20.24 9.60
CA LYS A 93 -2.19 -21.41 10.29
C LYS A 93 -1.12 -22.10 11.15
N GLU A 94 0.08 -22.29 10.61
CA GLU A 94 1.20 -22.95 11.29
C GLU A 94 1.67 -22.20 12.54
N ASN A 95 1.61 -20.87 12.52
CA ASN A 95 2.13 -20.02 13.59
C ASN A 95 1.01 -19.48 14.51
N ASP A 96 -0.23 -19.93 14.35
CA ASP A 96 -1.44 -19.41 15.03
C ASP A 96 -1.50 -17.86 15.03
N LEU A 97 -1.20 -17.27 13.87
CA LEU A 97 -1.16 -15.82 13.69
C LEU A 97 -2.49 -15.32 13.13
N LYS A 98 -2.83 -14.08 13.49
CA LYS A 98 -3.91 -13.32 12.86
C LYS A 98 -3.38 -12.04 12.25
N ILE A 99 -3.95 -11.65 11.11
CA ILE A 99 -3.61 -10.39 10.47
C ILE A 99 -4.03 -9.22 11.37
N GLN A 100 -3.11 -8.29 11.62
CA GLN A 100 -3.36 -7.17 12.52
C GLN A 100 -4.21 -6.10 11.81
N SER A 101 -5.17 -5.53 12.52
CA SER A 101 -6.14 -4.58 11.93
C SER A 101 -5.47 -3.33 11.34
N TRP A 102 -4.39 -2.83 11.95
CA TRP A 102 -3.65 -1.68 11.43
C TRP A 102 -3.08 -1.92 10.03
N MET A 103 -2.72 -3.15 9.67
CA MET A 103 -2.23 -3.49 8.33
C MET A 103 -3.34 -3.30 7.29
N ARG A 104 -4.59 -3.60 7.66
CA ARG A 104 -5.76 -3.35 6.81
C ARG A 104 -6.03 -1.86 6.67
N TYR A 105 -6.00 -1.12 7.78
CA TYR A 105 -6.19 0.35 7.76
C TYR A 105 -5.09 1.03 6.93
N LEU A 106 -3.83 0.69 7.14
CA LEU A 106 -2.71 1.20 6.35
C LEU A 106 -2.90 0.86 4.87
N SER A 107 -3.26 -0.37 4.54
CA SER A 107 -3.54 -0.75 3.15
C SER A 107 -4.68 0.07 2.53
N LEU A 108 -5.74 0.35 3.28
CA LEU A 108 -6.86 1.17 2.80
C LEU A 108 -6.44 2.62 2.57
N MET A 109 -5.68 3.21 3.50
CA MET A 109 -5.17 4.58 3.39
C MET A 109 -4.30 4.76 2.15
N TRP A 110 -3.41 3.81 1.88
CA TRP A 110 -2.53 3.84 0.70
C TRP A 110 -3.30 3.64 -0.61
N MET A 111 -4.28 2.75 -0.64
CA MET A 111 -5.14 2.58 -1.82
C MET A 111 -5.98 3.84 -2.08
N ALA A 112 -6.54 4.45 -1.04
CA ALA A 112 -7.27 5.70 -1.13
C ALA A 112 -6.37 6.84 -1.61
N ALA A 113 -5.16 6.99 -1.06
CA ALA A 113 -4.17 7.96 -1.51
C ALA A 113 -3.82 7.78 -2.99
N GLY A 114 -3.57 6.53 -3.43
CA GLY A 114 -3.34 6.22 -4.84
C GLY A 114 -4.50 6.65 -5.74
N PHE A 115 -5.75 6.39 -5.32
CA PHE A 115 -6.93 6.82 -6.07
C PHE A 115 -7.05 8.36 -6.13
N LEU A 116 -6.77 9.06 -5.04
CA LEU A 116 -6.77 10.53 -5.01
C LEU A 116 -5.67 11.12 -5.91
N TYR A 117 -4.49 10.52 -5.94
CA TYR A 117 -3.44 10.91 -6.87
C TYR A 117 -3.82 10.67 -8.34
N LEU A 118 -4.53 9.58 -8.64
CA LEU A 118 -5.06 9.36 -9.99
C LEU A 118 -6.06 10.45 -10.39
N ILE A 119 -6.97 10.85 -9.51
CA ILE A 119 -7.88 11.97 -9.76
C ILE A 119 -7.10 13.27 -9.98
N SER A 120 -6.14 13.56 -9.11
CA SER A 120 -5.27 14.74 -9.22
C SER A 120 -4.55 14.78 -10.56
N LEU A 121 -3.93 13.66 -10.97
CA LEU A 121 -3.25 13.51 -12.25
C LEU A 121 -4.19 13.72 -13.44
N LEU A 122 -5.38 13.12 -13.43
CA LEU A 122 -6.36 13.29 -14.50
C LEU A 122 -6.78 14.76 -14.65
N LEU A 123 -7.02 15.46 -13.54
CA LEU A 123 -7.35 16.89 -13.55
C LEU A 123 -6.19 17.75 -14.06
N SER A 124 -4.95 17.42 -13.70
CA SER A 124 -3.75 18.07 -14.24
C SER A 124 -3.59 17.85 -15.74
N VAL A 125 -3.85 16.63 -16.24
CA VAL A 125 -3.82 16.32 -17.67
C VAL A 125 -4.90 17.09 -18.43
N ILE A 126 -6.13 17.13 -17.91
CA ILE A 126 -7.22 17.93 -18.50
C ILE A 126 -6.82 19.40 -18.55
N LEU A 127 -6.28 19.96 -17.46
CA LEU A 127 -5.82 21.35 -17.40
C LEU A 127 -4.71 21.64 -18.42
N TYR A 128 -3.76 20.71 -18.58
CA TYR A 128 -2.68 20.83 -19.56
C TYR A 128 -3.23 20.94 -20.98
N PHE A 129 -4.17 20.06 -21.35
CA PHE A 129 -4.80 20.14 -22.67
C PHE A 129 -5.62 21.42 -22.82
N THR A 130 -6.41 21.85 -21.83
CA THR A 130 -7.21 23.09 -21.98
C THR A 130 -6.34 24.32 -22.25
N ARG A 131 -5.10 24.35 -21.76
CA ARG A 131 -4.13 25.44 -22.00
C ARG A 131 -3.36 25.34 -23.30
N LEU A 132 -3.39 24.19 -23.97
CA LEU A 132 -2.69 23.99 -25.25
C LEU A 132 -3.53 24.47 -26.44
N TRP A 133 -4.85 24.51 -26.27
CA TRP A 133 -5.83 24.83 -27.32
C TRP A 133 -6.45 26.23 -27.22
N TYR A 134 -6.09 27.00 -26.19
CA TYR A 134 -6.47 28.40 -25.96
C TYR A 134 -5.22 29.24 -25.69
#